data_AF-A0A843RV43-F1
#
_entry.id   AF-A0A843RV43-F1
#
_cell.length_a   1.000
_cell.length_b   1.000
_cell.length_c   1.000
_cell.angle_alpha   90.00
_cell.angle_beta   90.00
_cell.angle_gamma   90.00
#
_symmetry.space_group_name_H-M   'P 1'
#
loop_
_entity.id
_entity.type
_entity.pdbx_description
1 polymer ?
#
loop_
_entity_poly.entity_id
_entity_poly.type
_entity_poly.pdbx_seq_one_letter_code
_entity_poly.pdbx_strand_id
1 'polypeptide(L)'
;MKPETIDERTGLTRGGQRVSTVPDPAGRPHRIFHRVGRFGGLSEAERARPNYAAPFDLELPNEGTLMGARNPFPPNGSADWIVSKADHWIFEGTGMRNGDRIPGLVGWEHHGEPADIPGLEVVAEGTTINSGDLESPYAATVYPGPRGNWVFNAATIFWSMGLSAPPGLVPPYSHYGRPHGPDKRVQRITANFLTACKATPDR
;
A
#
# COMPACT_ATOMS: atom_id res chain seq x y z
N MET A 1 -9.18 -12.01 23.70
CA MET A 1 -9.06 -13.20 22.82
C MET A 1 -7.78 -13.93 23.21
N LYS A 2 -7.64 -15.23 22.94
CA LYS A 2 -6.36 -15.90 23.23
C LYS A 2 -5.46 -15.93 21.97
N PRO A 3 -4.27 -15.31 22.01
CA PRO A 3 -3.30 -15.26 20.89
C PRO A 3 -3.09 -16.56 20.13
N GLU A 4 -3.08 -17.69 20.83
CA GLU A 4 -2.82 -19.03 20.28
C GLU A 4 -3.85 -19.52 19.25
N THR A 5 -4.98 -18.83 19.12
CA THR A 5 -6.05 -19.17 18.16
C THR A 5 -5.86 -18.54 16.78
N ILE A 6 -4.88 -17.65 16.63
CA ILE A 6 -4.58 -16.93 15.39
C ILE A 6 -3.45 -17.63 14.61
N ASP A 7 -3.56 -17.64 13.29
CA ASP A 7 -2.48 -17.96 12.37
C ASP A 7 -1.67 -16.68 12.12
N GLU A 8 -0.42 -16.65 12.59
CA GLU A 8 0.47 -15.50 12.51
C GLU A 8 0.70 -15.03 11.07
N ARG A 9 0.68 -15.96 10.09
CA ARG A 9 0.92 -15.62 8.68
C ARG A 9 -0.23 -14.83 8.07
N THR A 10 -1.45 -15.09 8.52
CA THR A 10 -2.67 -14.55 7.90
C THR A 10 -3.41 -13.55 8.77
N GLY A 11 -3.16 -13.54 10.08
CA GLY A 11 -3.96 -12.81 11.07
C GLY A 11 -5.39 -13.35 11.24
N LEU A 12 -5.72 -14.48 10.60
CA LEU A 12 -7.02 -15.14 10.70
C LEU A 12 -7.02 -16.23 11.77
N THR A 13 -8.18 -16.79 12.10
CA THR A 13 -8.22 -17.98 12.95
C THR A 13 -7.49 -19.16 12.28
N ARG A 14 -6.82 -19.99 13.08
CA ARG A 14 -6.23 -21.24 12.59
C ARG A 14 -7.31 -22.08 11.89
N GLY A 15 -7.07 -22.43 10.62
CA GLY A 15 -8.09 -22.99 9.72
C GLY A 15 -8.54 -22.03 8.60
N GLY A 16 -8.17 -20.74 8.68
CA GLY A 16 -8.13 -19.82 7.54
C GLY A 16 -9.47 -19.29 7.04
N GLN A 17 -10.56 -19.43 7.79
CA GLN A 17 -11.90 -19.17 7.25
C GLN A 17 -12.58 -17.89 7.75
N ARG A 18 -12.20 -17.31 8.90
CA ARG A 18 -12.87 -16.10 9.42
C ARG A 18 -11.94 -15.23 10.27
N VAL A 19 -12.27 -13.93 10.30
CA VAL A 19 -11.82 -13.03 11.37
C VAL A 19 -12.29 -13.60 12.70
N SER A 20 -11.42 -13.61 13.70
CA SER A 20 -11.77 -14.12 15.03
C SER A 20 -12.82 -13.22 15.70
N THR A 21 -13.88 -13.83 16.22
CA THR A 21 -15.03 -13.14 16.82
C THR A 21 -15.44 -13.78 18.13
N VAL A 22 -15.98 -13.00 19.05
CA VAL A 22 -16.60 -13.50 20.29
C VAL A 22 -18.12 -13.23 20.31
N PRO A 23 -18.89 -13.96 21.14
CA PRO A 23 -20.30 -13.67 21.34
C PRO A 23 -20.55 -12.27 21.92
N ASP A 24 -21.75 -11.74 21.74
CA ASP A 24 -22.18 -10.54 22.45
C ASP A 24 -22.64 -10.83 23.89
N PRO A 25 -23.00 -9.80 24.70
CA PRO A 25 -23.46 -10.03 26.08
C PRO A 25 -24.72 -10.91 26.21
N ALA A 26 -25.49 -11.10 25.13
CA ALA A 26 -26.63 -12.00 25.09
C ALA A 26 -26.27 -13.43 24.62
N GLY A 27 -24.96 -13.72 24.45
CA GLY A 27 -24.45 -15.03 24.02
C GLY A 27 -24.59 -15.30 22.51
N ARG A 28 -25.03 -14.32 21.70
CA ARG A 28 -25.18 -14.52 20.25
C ARG A 28 -23.79 -14.61 19.62
N PRO A 29 -23.44 -15.71 18.92
CA PRO A 29 -22.10 -15.90 18.38
C PRO A 29 -21.81 -14.92 17.23
N HIS A 30 -20.52 -14.66 16.97
CA HIS A 30 -20.04 -13.85 15.84
C HIS A 30 -20.59 -12.42 15.82
N ARG A 31 -20.46 -11.69 16.93
CA ARG A 31 -21.00 -10.31 17.05
C ARG A 31 -19.95 -9.26 17.33
N ILE A 32 -18.82 -9.64 17.92
CA ILE A 32 -17.78 -8.69 18.32
C ILE A 32 -16.44 -9.15 17.74
N PHE A 33 -15.76 -8.24 17.05
CA PHE A 33 -14.34 -8.34 16.72
C PHE A 33 -13.60 -7.19 17.42
N HIS A 34 -12.31 -7.37 17.69
CA HIS A 34 -11.45 -6.34 18.25
C HIS A 34 -10.10 -6.38 17.57
N ARG A 35 -9.43 -5.22 17.54
CA ARG A 35 -8.04 -5.12 17.10
C ARG A 35 -7.14 -5.70 18.20
N VAL A 36 -6.44 -6.78 17.89
CA VAL A 36 -5.49 -7.45 18.79
C VAL A 36 -4.03 -7.06 18.53
N GLY A 37 -3.78 -6.40 17.40
CA GLY A 37 -2.44 -6.25 16.84
C GLY A 37 -2.38 -5.22 15.73
N ARG A 38 -1.15 -4.93 15.30
CA ARG A 38 -0.85 -4.35 13.99
C ARG A 38 -0.26 -5.44 13.11
N PHE A 39 -0.80 -5.60 11.90
CA PHE A 39 -0.09 -6.28 10.81
C PHE A 39 1.01 -5.31 10.36
N GLY A 40 2.27 -5.62 10.62
CA GLY A 40 3.31 -4.58 10.60
C GLY A 40 4.44 -4.77 11.59
N GLY A 41 4.08 -5.13 12.82
CA GLY A 41 4.86 -4.73 13.99
C GLY A 41 5.07 -3.21 14.06
N LEU A 42 5.91 -2.75 14.98
CA LEU A 42 6.44 -1.38 14.94
C LEU A 42 7.87 -1.42 14.41
N SER A 43 8.18 -0.47 13.53
CA SER A 43 9.55 -0.15 13.16
C SER A 43 10.33 0.36 14.36
N GLU A 44 11.66 0.30 14.31
CA GLU A 44 12.49 0.90 15.35
C GLU A 44 12.20 2.41 15.52
N ALA A 45 12.03 3.12 14.40
CA ALA A 45 11.68 4.53 14.39
C ALA A 45 10.28 4.82 14.98
N GLU A 46 9.33 3.90 14.82
CA GLU A 46 7.99 3.98 15.41
C GLU A 46 8.04 3.68 16.92
N ARG A 47 8.81 2.68 17.36
CA ARG A 47 8.97 2.34 18.79
C ARG A 47 9.57 3.48 19.61
N ALA A 48 10.42 4.29 19.00
CA ALA A 48 11.01 5.47 19.63
C ALA A 48 9.98 6.60 19.89
N ARG A 49 8.72 6.46 19.45
CA ARG A 49 7.70 7.50 19.56
C ARG A 49 6.52 7.08 20.45
N PRO A 50 6.17 7.88 21.48
CA PRO A 50 5.07 7.55 22.40
C PRO A 50 3.72 7.31 21.72
N ASN A 51 3.45 8.03 20.63
CA ASN A 51 2.18 7.99 19.90
C ASN A 51 1.95 6.65 19.18
N TYR A 52 3.02 5.90 18.94
CA TYR A 52 3.00 4.61 18.26
C TYR A 52 3.08 3.42 19.24
N ALA A 53 3.31 3.68 20.53
CA ALA A 53 3.24 2.70 21.61
C ALA A 53 1.77 2.33 21.89
N ALA A 54 1.14 1.64 20.95
CA ALA A 54 -0.18 1.07 21.18
C ALA A 54 -0.04 -0.25 21.97
N PRO A 55 -0.88 -0.48 23.00
CA PRO A 55 -0.80 -1.65 23.86
C PRO A 55 -1.44 -2.87 23.18
N PHE A 56 -0.91 -3.29 22.04
CA PHE A 56 -1.39 -4.49 21.37
C PHE A 56 -0.65 -5.72 21.85
N ASP A 57 -1.38 -6.81 22.05
CA ASP A 57 -0.85 -8.07 22.56
C ASP A 57 -0.08 -8.87 21.49
N LEU A 58 -0.18 -8.46 20.21
CA LEU A 58 0.36 -9.19 19.06
C LEU A 58 1.10 -8.29 18.07
N GLU A 59 2.28 -8.74 17.68
CA GLU A 59 3.02 -8.27 16.50
C GLU A 59 2.98 -9.34 15.42
N LEU A 60 2.44 -9.01 14.25
CA LEU A 60 2.28 -9.90 13.10
C LEU A 60 3.23 -9.47 11.95
N PRO A 61 3.46 -10.31 10.93
CA PRO A 61 4.30 -9.98 9.77
C PRO A 61 3.96 -8.61 9.19
N ASN A 62 4.98 -7.93 8.65
CA ASN A 62 4.79 -6.55 8.22
C ASN A 62 3.95 -6.45 6.93
N GLU A 63 3.30 -5.31 6.73
CA GLU A 63 2.49 -5.11 5.53
C GLU A 63 3.29 -5.24 4.23
N GLY A 64 4.61 -4.98 4.27
CA GLY A 64 5.51 -5.18 3.14
C GLY A 64 5.57 -6.62 2.67
N THR A 65 5.47 -7.61 3.57
CA THR A 65 5.43 -9.03 3.20
C THR A 65 4.18 -9.44 2.42
N LEU A 66 3.14 -8.60 2.42
CA LEU A 66 1.88 -8.82 1.70
C LEU A 66 1.70 -7.83 0.53
N MET A 67 2.03 -6.57 0.73
CA MET A 67 1.83 -5.47 -0.22
C MET A 67 3.12 -5.04 -0.92
N GLY A 68 4.23 -5.73 -0.71
CA GLY A 68 5.52 -5.46 -1.36
C GLY A 68 6.34 -4.33 -0.72
N ALA A 69 5.70 -3.35 -0.09
CA ALA A 69 6.38 -2.31 0.68
C ALA A 69 5.51 -1.90 1.88
N ARG A 70 6.14 -1.30 2.89
CA ARG A 70 5.48 -0.83 4.12
C ARG A 70 5.66 0.66 4.35
N ASN A 71 4.91 1.19 5.32
CA ASN A 71 5.01 2.59 5.71
C ASN A 71 6.43 2.91 6.21
N PRO A 72 7.11 3.91 5.62
CA PRO A 72 8.32 4.49 6.16
C PRO A 72 7.98 5.45 7.31
N PHE A 73 8.99 6.05 7.93
CA PHE A 73 8.80 7.15 8.87
C PHE A 73 9.43 8.46 8.34
N PRO A 74 8.67 9.58 8.28
CA PRO A 74 7.22 9.69 8.47
C PRO A 74 6.44 8.98 7.33
N PRO A 75 5.21 8.52 7.59
CA PRO A 75 4.42 7.76 6.60
C PRO A 75 3.68 8.65 5.60
N ASN A 76 3.90 9.96 5.65
CA ASN A 76 3.17 10.95 4.89
C ASN A 76 4.10 11.98 4.25
N GLY A 77 3.63 12.56 3.15
CA GLY A 77 4.34 13.54 2.36
C GLY A 77 3.72 13.68 0.97
N SER A 78 4.27 14.59 0.16
CA SER A 78 3.93 14.67 -1.26
C SER A 78 5.19 14.62 -2.12
N ALA A 79 5.05 14.03 -3.31
CA ALA A 79 6.08 14.03 -4.35
C ALA A 79 5.47 13.78 -5.73
N ASP A 80 6.31 13.87 -6.75
CA ASP A 80 6.04 13.28 -8.05
C ASP A 80 6.22 11.76 -7.98
N TRP A 81 5.44 11.01 -8.76
CA TRP A 81 5.65 9.57 -8.95
C TRP A 81 6.65 9.36 -10.10
N ILE A 82 7.83 8.80 -9.83
CA ILE A 82 9.00 8.84 -10.71
C ILE A 82 9.40 7.43 -11.11
N VAL A 83 9.43 7.16 -12.41
CA VAL A 83 9.79 5.84 -12.95
C VAL A 83 11.26 5.52 -12.65
N SER A 84 11.53 4.34 -12.10
CA SER A 84 12.90 3.83 -11.87
C SER A 84 13.24 2.60 -12.73
N LYS A 85 12.22 1.91 -13.28
CA LYS A 85 12.40 0.69 -14.08
C LYS A 85 11.50 0.66 -15.33
N ALA A 86 11.75 1.56 -16.28
CA ALA A 86 10.93 1.80 -17.46
C ALA A 86 10.85 0.61 -18.45
N ASP A 87 11.82 -0.31 -18.41
CA ASP A 87 11.82 -1.54 -19.18
C ASP A 87 10.87 -2.62 -18.63
N HIS A 88 10.31 -2.40 -17.44
CA HIS A 88 9.31 -3.29 -16.85
C HIS A 88 7.99 -3.24 -17.64
N TRP A 89 7.37 -4.42 -17.86
CA TRP A 89 6.16 -4.60 -18.67
C TRP A 89 4.98 -3.72 -18.24
N ILE A 90 4.93 -3.32 -16.96
CA ILE A 90 3.87 -2.45 -16.45
C ILE A 90 3.84 -1.08 -17.17
N PHE A 91 4.96 -0.65 -17.76
CA PHE A 91 5.08 0.60 -18.50
C PHE A 91 4.83 0.47 -20.01
N GLU A 92 4.49 -0.71 -20.52
CA GLU A 92 4.25 -0.92 -21.96
C GLU A 92 3.20 0.07 -22.51
N GLY A 93 3.51 0.72 -23.63
CA GLY A 93 2.61 1.68 -24.27
C GLY A 93 2.41 3.00 -23.52
N THR A 94 3.12 3.25 -22.40
CA THR A 94 3.11 4.56 -21.72
C THR A 94 4.06 5.56 -22.37
N GLY A 95 5.14 5.07 -22.99
CA GLY A 95 6.24 5.89 -23.52
C GLY A 95 7.15 6.49 -22.44
N MET A 96 6.94 6.14 -21.17
CA MET A 96 7.74 6.66 -20.06
C MET A 96 9.14 6.06 -20.04
N ARG A 97 10.10 6.82 -19.51
CA ARG A 97 11.52 6.48 -19.34
C ARG A 97 11.91 6.62 -17.88
N ASN A 98 13.05 6.05 -17.49
CA ASN A 98 13.60 6.26 -16.16
C ASN A 98 13.78 7.76 -15.90
N GLY A 99 13.29 8.24 -14.75
CA GLY A 99 13.26 9.64 -14.36
C GLY A 99 12.02 10.42 -14.81
N ASP A 100 11.18 9.88 -15.70
CA ASP A 100 9.92 10.52 -16.05
C ASP A 100 8.99 10.55 -14.84
N ARG A 101 8.22 11.65 -14.76
CA ARG A 101 7.43 11.99 -13.57
C ARG A 101 5.94 12.09 -13.88
N ILE A 102 5.13 11.68 -12.91
CA ILE A 102 3.71 12.03 -12.83
C ILE A 102 3.55 13.02 -11.68
N PRO A 103 3.45 14.33 -11.98
CA PRO A 103 3.55 15.35 -10.95
C PRO A 103 2.47 15.26 -9.87
N GLY A 104 2.89 15.40 -8.60
CA GLY A 104 1.99 15.43 -7.44
C GLY A 104 1.17 14.15 -7.20
N LEU A 105 1.53 13.02 -7.82
CA LEU A 105 0.78 11.76 -7.68
C LEU A 105 1.12 10.99 -6.40
N VAL A 106 2.20 11.32 -5.69
CA VAL A 106 2.51 10.70 -4.39
C VAL A 106 1.91 11.54 -3.27
N GLY A 107 1.15 10.89 -2.39
CA GLY A 107 0.53 11.46 -1.20
C GLY A 107 -0.86 10.87 -0.94
N TRP A 108 -1.58 11.22 0.12
CA TRP A 108 -1.12 11.87 1.36
C TRP A 108 -0.13 10.94 2.09
N GLU A 109 -0.45 9.65 2.16
CA GLU A 109 0.41 8.61 2.73
C GLU A 109 1.00 7.74 1.61
N HIS A 110 2.16 7.14 1.90
CA HIS A 110 2.94 6.36 0.94
C HIS A 110 3.66 5.18 1.61
N HIS A 111 3.97 4.18 0.79
CA HIS A 111 4.86 3.08 1.17
C HIS A 111 6.27 3.34 0.63
N GLY A 112 7.31 2.91 1.36
CA GLY A 112 8.69 3.27 1.03
C GLY A 112 9.78 2.31 1.47
N GLU A 113 9.44 1.28 2.22
CA GLU A 113 10.38 0.24 2.66
C GLU A 113 9.98 -1.09 1.97
N PRO A 114 10.51 -1.38 0.76
CA PRO A 114 10.25 -2.64 0.08
C PRO A 114 10.66 -3.85 0.93
N ALA A 115 9.86 -4.91 0.88
CA ALA A 115 10.18 -6.17 1.54
C ALA A 115 11.10 -7.03 0.67
N ASP A 116 11.85 -7.93 1.33
CA ASP A 116 12.65 -8.95 0.66
C ASP A 116 11.73 -10.11 0.19
N ILE A 117 11.06 -9.90 -0.93
CA ILE A 117 10.19 -10.89 -1.58
C ILE A 117 10.87 -11.35 -2.89
N PRO A 118 11.06 -12.66 -3.11
CA PRO A 118 11.61 -13.16 -4.36
C PRO A 118 10.83 -12.67 -5.59
N GLY A 119 11.54 -12.05 -6.53
CA GLY A 119 10.95 -11.51 -7.76
C GLY A 119 10.25 -10.15 -7.59
N LEU A 120 10.38 -9.50 -6.44
CA LEU A 120 9.92 -8.12 -6.26
C LEU A 120 10.83 -7.14 -6.99
N GLU A 121 10.20 -6.24 -7.74
CA GLU A 121 10.85 -5.19 -8.49
C GLU A 121 10.30 -3.83 -8.07
N VAL A 122 11.18 -2.89 -7.75
CA VAL A 122 10.83 -1.48 -7.57
C VAL A 122 10.70 -0.85 -8.95
N VAL A 123 9.50 -0.33 -9.25
CA VAL A 123 9.17 0.23 -10.59
C VAL A 123 9.14 1.75 -10.60
N ALA A 124 8.94 2.37 -9.44
CA ALA A 124 9.04 3.80 -9.23
C ALA A 124 9.46 4.09 -7.79
N GLU A 125 10.23 5.15 -7.59
CA GLU A 125 10.72 5.54 -6.26
C GLU A 125 11.11 7.01 -6.22
N GLY A 126 11.19 7.55 -5.02
CA GLY A 126 11.65 8.91 -4.80
C GLY A 126 11.52 9.32 -3.35
N THR A 127 11.67 10.63 -3.11
CA THR A 127 11.59 11.21 -1.77
C THR A 127 10.40 12.15 -1.69
N THR A 128 9.53 11.91 -0.72
CA THR A 128 8.46 12.81 -0.33
C THR A 128 8.95 13.82 0.69
N ILE A 129 8.25 14.96 0.77
CA ILE A 129 8.40 15.93 1.86
C ILE A 129 7.05 16.16 2.51
N ASN A 130 7.01 16.21 3.84
CA ASN A 130 5.78 16.52 4.58
C ASN A 130 5.73 17.98 5.05
N SER A 131 4.63 18.38 5.68
CA SER A 131 4.40 19.79 6.10
C SER A 131 5.23 20.24 7.31
N GLY A 132 6.08 19.35 7.85
CA GLY A 132 7.09 19.68 8.85
C GLY A 132 8.50 19.63 8.28
N ASP A 133 8.63 19.71 6.95
CA ASP A 133 9.90 19.65 6.21
C ASP A 133 10.71 18.37 6.45
N LEU A 134 10.02 17.27 6.79
CA LEU A 134 10.64 15.96 6.93
C LEU A 134 10.54 15.20 5.63
N GLU A 135 11.67 14.66 5.21
CA GLU A 135 11.76 13.77 4.05
C GLU A 135 11.39 12.34 4.41
N SER A 136 10.81 11.63 3.44
CA SER A 136 10.51 10.20 3.58
C SER A 136 10.55 9.50 2.21
N PRO A 137 11.28 8.38 2.07
CA PRO A 137 11.33 7.66 0.81
C PRO A 137 9.98 7.03 0.47
N TYR A 138 9.65 6.90 -0.80
CA TYR A 138 8.58 6.03 -1.28
C TYR A 138 9.10 5.08 -2.36
N ALA A 139 8.47 3.91 -2.47
CA ALA A 139 8.85 2.88 -3.44
C ALA A 139 7.62 2.07 -3.86
N ALA A 140 7.26 2.18 -5.13
CA ALA A 140 6.22 1.39 -5.78
C ALA A 140 6.81 0.07 -6.27
N THR A 141 6.12 -1.04 -5.99
CA THR A 141 6.65 -2.39 -6.20
C THR A 141 5.69 -3.25 -7.01
N VAL A 142 6.23 -4.13 -7.84
CA VAL A 142 5.50 -5.22 -8.51
C VAL A 142 6.18 -6.54 -8.19
N TYR A 143 5.41 -7.57 -7.85
CA TYR A 143 5.97 -8.91 -7.65
C TYR A 143 4.98 -10.04 -7.99
N PRO A 144 5.47 -11.21 -8.42
CA PRO A 144 4.65 -12.40 -8.67
C PRO A 144 4.36 -13.16 -7.37
N GLY A 145 3.13 -13.61 -7.20
CA GLY A 145 2.73 -14.52 -6.14
C GLY A 145 2.87 -16.00 -6.53
N PRO A 146 2.95 -16.91 -5.55
CA PRO A 146 3.24 -18.33 -5.77
C PRO A 146 2.14 -19.09 -6.53
N ARG A 147 0.96 -18.49 -6.75
CA ARG A 147 -0.17 -19.09 -7.47
C ARG A 147 -0.40 -18.44 -8.85
N GLY A 148 0.61 -17.78 -9.40
CA GLY A 148 0.51 -17.07 -10.68
C GLY A 148 -0.34 -15.79 -10.58
N ASN A 149 -0.61 -15.31 -9.36
CA ASN A 149 -1.18 -13.99 -9.11
C ASN A 149 -0.07 -12.93 -9.14
N TRP A 150 -0.45 -11.65 -9.22
CA TRP A 150 0.48 -10.53 -9.14
C TRP A 150 0.05 -9.57 -8.04
N VAL A 151 1.00 -8.84 -7.48
CA VAL A 151 0.75 -7.74 -6.55
C VAL A 151 1.44 -6.49 -7.08
N PHE A 152 0.67 -5.42 -7.19
CA PHE A 152 1.17 -4.08 -7.49
C PHE A 152 0.82 -3.14 -6.36
N ASN A 153 1.83 -2.46 -5.83
CA ASN A 153 1.70 -1.41 -4.85
C ASN A 153 2.20 -0.11 -5.49
N ALA A 154 1.28 0.82 -5.72
CA ALA A 154 1.58 2.11 -6.34
C ALA A 154 2.29 3.09 -5.39
N ALA A 155 2.40 2.76 -4.10
CA ALA A 155 3.01 3.57 -3.05
C ALA A 155 2.38 4.97 -2.86
N THR A 156 1.09 5.12 -3.11
CA THR A 156 0.39 6.39 -2.93
C THR A 156 -1.12 6.19 -2.76
N ILE A 157 -1.75 6.98 -1.88
CA ILE A 157 -3.22 7.07 -1.78
C ILE A 157 -3.81 7.70 -3.05
N PHE A 158 -3.10 8.64 -3.67
CA PHE A 158 -3.63 9.41 -4.81
C PHE A 158 -3.66 8.65 -6.14
N TRP A 159 -3.31 7.36 -6.19
CA TRP A 159 -3.32 6.59 -7.45
C TRP A 159 -4.66 6.66 -8.18
N SER A 160 -5.77 6.55 -7.43
CA SER A 160 -7.13 6.64 -7.97
C SER A 160 -7.45 7.97 -8.64
N MET A 161 -6.80 9.06 -8.20
CA MET A 161 -6.97 10.39 -8.79
C MET A 161 -6.38 10.47 -10.20
N GLY A 162 -5.38 9.64 -10.50
CA GLY A 162 -4.86 9.46 -11.85
C GLY A 162 -5.74 8.58 -12.75
N LEU A 163 -6.73 7.87 -12.20
CA LEU A 163 -7.63 7.01 -12.97
C LEU A 163 -8.86 7.75 -13.46
N SER A 164 -9.53 8.51 -12.59
CA SER A 164 -10.79 9.17 -12.93
C SER A 164 -11.05 10.41 -12.06
N ALA A 165 -11.92 11.29 -12.56
CA ALA A 165 -12.40 12.46 -11.83
C ALA A 165 -13.93 12.50 -11.90
N PRO A 166 -14.64 11.79 -11.00
CA PRO A 166 -16.09 11.83 -10.96
C PRO A 166 -16.58 13.25 -10.60
N PRO A 167 -17.81 13.63 -10.99
CA PRO A 167 -18.39 14.93 -10.65
C PRO A 167 -18.33 15.20 -9.14
N GLY A 168 -17.95 16.42 -8.76
CA GLY A 168 -17.85 16.84 -7.36
C GLY A 168 -16.55 16.43 -6.66
N LEU A 169 -15.65 15.69 -7.30
CA LEU A 169 -14.32 15.42 -6.75
C LEU A 169 -13.51 16.71 -6.65
N VAL A 170 -13.03 17.01 -5.44
CA VAL A 170 -12.04 18.07 -5.19
C VAL A 170 -10.70 17.39 -4.88
N PRO A 171 -9.68 17.51 -5.74
CA PRO A 171 -8.38 16.90 -5.48
C PRO A 171 -7.79 17.45 -4.17
N PRO A 172 -7.34 16.58 -3.24
CA PRO A 172 -6.79 17.01 -1.96
C PRO A 172 -5.53 17.84 -2.16
N TYR A 173 -5.28 18.78 -1.26
CA TYR A 173 -4.01 19.50 -1.16
C TYR A 173 -3.42 19.22 0.22
N SER A 174 -2.24 18.60 0.26
CA SER A 174 -1.55 18.23 1.48
C SER A 174 -0.05 18.24 1.26
N HIS A 175 0.73 18.55 2.29
CA HIS A 175 2.20 18.49 2.25
C HIS A 175 2.80 19.19 1.02
N TYR A 176 2.33 20.42 0.73
CA TYR A 176 2.76 21.24 -0.40
C TYR A 176 2.43 20.69 -1.80
N GLY A 177 1.71 19.57 -1.91
CA GLY A 177 1.39 18.90 -3.17
C GLY A 177 -0.08 18.54 -3.33
N ARG A 178 -0.45 18.17 -4.57
CA ARG A 178 -1.77 17.64 -4.93
C ARG A 178 -1.73 16.85 -6.23
N PRO A 179 -2.62 15.87 -6.42
CA PRO A 179 -2.78 15.23 -7.72
C PRO A 179 -3.45 16.19 -8.72
N HIS A 180 -3.08 16.06 -9.99
CA HIS A 180 -3.57 16.93 -11.08
C HIS A 180 -4.81 16.37 -11.81
N GLY A 181 -5.36 15.26 -11.32
CA GLY A 181 -6.49 14.56 -11.94
C GLY A 181 -6.04 13.44 -12.88
N PRO A 182 -6.93 12.99 -13.79
CA PRO A 182 -6.69 11.80 -14.60
C PRO A 182 -5.45 11.92 -15.48
N ASP A 183 -4.65 10.84 -15.53
CA ASP A 183 -3.44 10.76 -16.33
C ASP A 183 -3.46 9.46 -17.16
N LYS A 184 -3.29 9.60 -18.47
CA LYS A 184 -3.32 8.45 -19.41
C LYS A 184 -2.24 7.42 -19.09
N ARG A 185 -1.12 7.83 -18.49
CA ARG A 185 -0.03 6.94 -18.08
C ARG A 185 -0.47 6.07 -16.90
N VAL A 186 -1.11 6.66 -15.88
CA VAL A 186 -1.66 5.92 -14.73
C VAL A 186 -2.73 4.93 -15.17
N GLN A 187 -3.64 5.36 -16.06
CA GLN A 187 -4.65 4.48 -16.66
C GLN A 187 -4.02 3.33 -17.44
N ARG A 188 -2.99 3.59 -18.25
CA ARG A 188 -2.28 2.56 -19.02
C ARG A 188 -1.54 1.57 -18.11
N ILE A 189 -0.80 2.05 -17.10
CA ILE A 189 -0.11 1.21 -16.11
C ILE A 189 -1.12 0.28 -15.42
N THR A 190 -2.27 0.83 -15.01
CA THR A 190 -3.34 0.05 -14.37
C THR A 190 -3.94 -0.98 -15.33
N ALA A 191 -4.19 -0.62 -16.58
CA ALA A 191 -4.68 -1.55 -17.60
C ALA A 191 -3.69 -2.68 -17.89
N ASN A 192 -2.39 -2.38 -17.97
CA ASN A 192 -1.34 -3.38 -18.16
C ASN A 192 -1.32 -4.36 -16.98
N PHE A 193 -1.38 -3.85 -15.74
CA PHE A 193 -1.43 -4.68 -14.55
C PHE A 193 -2.66 -5.60 -14.52
N LEU A 194 -3.85 -5.07 -14.81
CA LEU A 194 -5.08 -5.87 -14.86
C LEU A 194 -5.04 -6.94 -15.96
N THR A 195 -4.42 -6.62 -17.11
CA THR A 195 -4.21 -7.57 -18.20
C THR A 195 -3.28 -8.71 -17.77
N ALA A 196 -2.16 -8.40 -17.10
CA ALA A 196 -1.25 -9.41 -16.56
C ALA A 196 -1.90 -10.29 -15.49
N CYS A 197 -2.81 -9.73 -14.68
CA CYS A 197 -3.65 -10.46 -13.74
C CYS A 197 -4.74 -11.32 -14.41
N LYS A 198 -4.89 -11.25 -15.74
CA LYS A 198 -5.98 -11.88 -16.50
C LYS A 198 -7.36 -11.49 -15.96
N ALA A 199 -7.49 -10.26 -15.45
CA ALA A 199 -8.75 -9.71 -15.03
C ALA A 199 -9.60 -9.46 -16.28
N THR A 200 -10.54 -10.36 -16.57
CA THR A 200 -11.53 -10.15 -17.61
C THR A 200 -12.60 -9.21 -17.05
N PRO A 201 -12.91 -8.08 -17.72
CA PRO A 201 -14.13 -7.35 -17.41
C PRO A 201 -15.31 -8.31 -17.62
N ASP A 202 -16.19 -8.44 -16.61
CA ASP A 202 -17.49 -9.05 -16.84
C ASP A 202 -18.15 -8.24 -17.97
N ARG A 203 -18.44 -8.93 -19.09
CA ARG A 203 -19.11 -8.34 -20.25
C ARG A 203 -20.59 -8.12 -19.95
#